data_AF-A0A161SQG4-F1
#
_entry.id   AF-A0A161SQG4-F1
#
_cell.length_a   1.000
_cell.length_b   1.000
_cell.length_c   1.000
_cell.angle_alpha   90.00
_cell.angle_beta   90.00
_cell.angle_gamma   90.00
#
_symmetry.space_group_name_H-M   'P 1'
#
loop_
_entity.id
_entity.type
_entity.pdbx_description
1 polymer ?
#
loop_
_entity_poly.entity_id
_entity_poly.type
_entity_poly.pdbx_seq_one_letter_code
_entity_poly.pdbx_strand_id
1 'polypeptide(L)'
;MNAGFPVRMKAFLFDYLLILAYMLILAIFSVFLFPPIQQLFTGAPGLAQLSGFLLITVPVSLYFTLADSRIGGGSYGKRITSIRVRDLNGRPLSFLHSAARTALKFMPWELSHFLVYRLMWLGDDPVPVSYMVIGGLIYALIGAYIAAPFLTKKKQSVYDLAARTQVIRPETAAIKQKPGSLTA
;
A
#
# COMPACT_ATOMS: atom_id res chain seq x y z
N MET A 1 16.87 -0.53 13.99
CA MET A 1 15.72 0.00 14.77
C MET A 1 14.43 0.00 13.94
N ASN A 2 13.23 -0.10 14.56
CA ASN A 2 11.96 0.03 13.85
C ASN A 2 11.73 1.47 13.37
N ALA A 3 11.35 1.66 12.11
CA ALA A 3 11.11 2.97 11.52
C ALA A 3 9.91 3.65 12.20
N GLY A 4 10.08 4.91 12.60
CA GLY A 4 9.00 5.73 13.18
C GLY A 4 7.93 6.13 12.16
N PHE A 5 6.78 6.58 12.66
CA PHE A 5 5.64 6.98 11.84
C PHE A 5 5.97 8.07 10.79
N PRO A 6 6.71 9.16 11.11
CA PRO A 6 7.00 10.22 10.13
C PRO A 6 7.82 9.73 8.93
N VAL A 7 8.80 8.86 9.17
CA VAL A 7 9.64 8.31 8.10
C VAL A 7 8.83 7.39 7.18
N ARG A 8 7.92 6.60 7.75
CA ARG A 8 7.00 5.76 6.98
C ARG A 8 6.01 6.59 6.18
N MET A 9 5.52 7.69 6.74
CA MET A 9 4.64 8.63 6.03
C MET A 9 5.35 9.28 4.85
N LYS A 10 6.60 9.73 5.05
CA LYS A 10 7.44 10.25 3.95
C LYS A 10 7.66 9.20 2.86
N ALA A 11 7.94 7.95 3.22
CA ALA A 11 8.07 6.86 2.27
C ALA A 11 6.76 6.62 1.48
N PHE A 12 5.64 6.57 2.20
CA PHE A 12 4.32 6.40 1.59
C PHE A 12 3.99 7.55 0.64
N LEU A 13 4.31 8.79 0.98
CA LEU A 13 4.08 9.95 0.11
C LEU A 13 4.78 9.81 -1.25
N PHE A 14 6.04 9.41 -1.28
CA PHE A 14 6.76 9.18 -2.54
C PHE A 14 6.20 8.01 -3.34
N ASP A 15 5.83 6.91 -2.67
CA ASP A 15 5.15 5.80 -3.33
C ASP A 15 3.78 6.24 -3.89
N TYR A 16 3.07 7.11 -3.18
CA TYR A 16 1.78 7.66 -3.58
C TYR A 16 1.89 8.57 -4.81
N LEU A 17 2.93 9.41 -4.89
CA LEU A 17 3.19 10.21 -6.09
C LEU A 17 3.41 9.34 -7.33
N LEU A 18 4.09 8.20 -7.18
CA LEU A 18 4.26 7.23 -8.26
C LEU A 18 2.93 6.61 -8.70
N ILE A 19 2.08 6.23 -7.73
CA ILE A 19 0.73 5.72 -8.01
C ILE A 19 -0.11 6.79 -8.70
N LEU A 20 -0.05 8.05 -8.25
CA LEU A 20 -0.79 9.15 -8.83
C LEU A 20 -0.36 9.41 -10.29
N ALA A 21 0.94 9.40 -10.56
CA ALA A 21 1.46 9.50 -11.93
C ALA A 21 0.96 8.35 -12.82
N TYR A 22 0.94 7.12 -12.29
CA TYR A 22 0.37 5.97 -12.99
C TYR A 22 -1.13 6.14 -13.28
N MET A 23 -1.92 6.57 -12.29
CA MET A 23 -3.34 6.83 -12.46
C MET A 23 -3.61 7.96 -13.46
N LEU A 24 -2.77 9.00 -13.49
CA LEU A 24 -2.87 10.07 -14.48
C LEU A 24 -2.62 9.54 -15.90
N ILE A 25 -1.62 8.67 -16.09
CA ILE A 25 -1.37 8.02 -17.38
C ILE A 25 -2.58 7.18 -17.80
N LEU A 26 -3.15 6.38 -16.89
CA LEU A 26 -4.37 5.62 -17.17
C LEU A 26 -5.54 6.53 -17.54
N ALA A 27 -5.71 7.65 -16.83
CA ALA A 27 -6.75 8.63 -17.12
C ALA A 27 -6.58 9.23 -18.52
N ILE A 28 -5.38 9.72 -18.87
CA ILE A 28 -5.07 10.26 -20.20
C ILE A 28 -5.32 9.21 -21.28
N PHE A 29 -4.85 7.98 -21.07
CA PHE A 29 -5.09 6.87 -21.99
C PHE A 29 -6.59 6.61 -22.17
N SER A 30 -7.33 6.55 -21.06
CA SER A 30 -8.78 6.29 -21.08
C SER A 30 -9.60 7.41 -21.73
N VAL A 31 -9.14 8.66 -21.68
CA VAL A 31 -9.89 9.81 -22.22
C VAL A 31 -9.53 10.09 -23.68
N PHE A 32 -8.25 10.02 -24.03
CA PHE A 32 -7.78 10.50 -25.33
C PHE A 32 -7.39 9.39 -26.29
N LEU A 33 -6.93 8.23 -25.79
CA LEU A 33 -6.38 7.17 -26.64
C LEU A 33 -7.34 5.99 -26.79
N PHE A 34 -8.09 5.65 -25.74
CA PHE A 34 -9.06 4.55 -25.75
C PHE A 34 -10.31 4.84 -24.90
N PRO A 35 -11.17 5.80 -25.33
CA PRO A 35 -12.46 6.12 -24.67
C PRO A 35 -13.37 4.95 -24.29
N PRO A 36 -13.47 3.85 -25.07
CA PRO A 36 -14.37 2.75 -24.74
C PRO A 36 -14.11 2.11 -23.38
N ILE A 37 -12.90 2.21 -22.82
CA ILE A 37 -12.58 1.67 -21.49
C ILE A 37 -13.42 2.29 -20.37
N GLN A 38 -13.92 3.52 -20.55
CA GLN A 38 -14.75 4.20 -19.56
C GLN A 38 -16.11 3.49 -19.37
N GLN A 39 -16.60 2.78 -20.39
CA GLN A 39 -17.85 2.01 -20.31
C GLN A 39 -17.78 0.88 -19.28
N LEU A 40 -16.57 0.41 -18.95
CA LEU A 40 -16.37 -0.59 -17.90
C LEU A 40 -16.76 -0.07 -16.51
N PHE A 41 -16.78 1.26 -16.32
CA PHE A 41 -17.06 1.91 -15.03
C PHE A 41 -18.46 2.51 -14.93
N THR A 42 -19.20 2.60 -16.05
CA THR A 42 -20.59 3.11 -16.08
C THR A 42 -21.65 2.01 -16.09
N GLY A 43 -21.22 0.75 -16.26
CA GLY A 43 -22.09 -0.43 -16.22
C GLY A 43 -22.34 -0.97 -14.82
N ALA A 44 -22.58 -2.28 -14.72
CA ALA A 44 -22.88 -2.95 -13.46
C ALA A 44 -21.75 -2.76 -12.41
N PRO A 45 -22.07 -2.62 -11.11
CA PRO A 45 -21.08 -2.39 -10.06
C PRO A 45 -19.99 -3.47 -9.99
N GLY A 46 -20.35 -4.72 -10.30
CA GLY A 46 -19.40 -5.83 -10.34
C GLY A 46 -18.36 -5.70 -11.45
N LEU A 47 -18.77 -5.17 -12.61
CA LEU A 47 -17.85 -4.92 -13.72
C LEU A 47 -16.90 -3.76 -13.37
N ALA A 48 -17.43 -2.66 -12.85
CA ALA A 48 -16.62 -1.52 -12.39
C ALA A 48 -15.61 -1.94 -11.32
N GLN A 49 -16.02 -2.77 -10.36
CA GLN A 49 -15.12 -3.34 -9.35
C GLN A 49 -14.01 -4.18 -9.98
N LEU A 50 -14.36 -5.12 -10.87
CA LEU A 50 -13.38 -5.99 -11.51
C LEU A 50 -12.40 -5.19 -12.36
N SER A 51 -12.89 -4.22 -13.12
CA SER A 51 -12.08 -3.36 -13.96
C SER A 51 -11.14 -2.47 -13.14
N GLY A 52 -11.62 -1.84 -12.08
CA GLY A 52 -10.78 -1.08 -11.15
C GLY A 52 -9.72 -1.96 -10.47
N PHE A 53 -10.12 -3.16 -10.03
CA PHE A 53 -9.20 -4.12 -9.44
C PHE A 53 -8.07 -4.53 -10.40
N LEU A 54 -8.40 -4.88 -11.64
CA LEU A 54 -7.43 -5.32 -12.65
C LEU A 54 -6.55 -4.19 -13.17
N LEU A 55 -7.12 -3.00 -13.39
CA LEU A 55 -6.41 -1.87 -13.97
C LEU A 55 -5.58 -1.09 -12.94
N ILE A 56 -5.99 -1.06 -11.67
CA ILE A 56 -5.33 -0.24 -10.64
C ILE A 56 -4.72 -1.13 -9.57
N THR A 57 -5.55 -1.91 -8.87
CA THR A 57 -5.12 -2.59 -7.65
C THR A 57 -4.10 -3.68 -7.92
N VAL A 58 -4.27 -4.48 -8.98
CA VAL A 58 -3.33 -5.55 -9.33
C VAL A 58 -1.95 -4.97 -9.70
N PRO A 59 -1.81 -4.00 -10.63
CA PRO A 59 -0.52 -3.40 -10.95
C PRO A 59 0.16 -2.74 -9.74
N VAL A 60 -0.59 -1.97 -8.94
CA VAL A 60 -0.05 -1.31 -7.74
C VAL A 60 0.34 -2.32 -6.67
N SER A 61 -0.44 -3.38 -6.48
CA SER A 61 -0.12 -4.47 -5.54
C SER A 61 1.09 -5.26 -6.00
N LEU A 62 1.23 -5.52 -7.31
CA LEU A 62 2.38 -6.21 -7.86
C LEU A 62 3.65 -5.38 -7.65
N TYR A 63 3.58 -4.07 -7.86
CA TYR A 63 4.67 -3.14 -7.55
C TYR A 63 5.13 -3.27 -6.10
N PHE A 64 4.23 -3.16 -5.11
CA PHE A 64 4.60 -3.30 -3.71
C PHE A 64 5.09 -4.71 -3.36
N THR A 65 4.46 -5.74 -3.93
CA THR A 65 4.83 -7.14 -3.70
C THR A 65 6.26 -7.39 -4.14
N LEU A 66 6.61 -7.02 -5.38
CA LEU A 66 7.96 -7.16 -5.91
C LEU A 66 8.95 -6.30 -5.12
N ALA A 67 8.60 -5.03 -4.88
CA ALA A 67 9.46 -4.08 -4.21
C ALA A 67 9.79 -4.48 -2.77
N ASP A 68 8.81 -4.92 -1.98
CA ASP A 68 9.00 -5.31 -0.56
C ASP A 68 9.49 -6.76 -0.40
N SER A 69 9.54 -7.55 -1.48
CA SER A 69 10.15 -8.87 -1.47
C SER A 69 11.69 -8.82 -1.48
N ARG A 70 12.32 -9.98 -1.30
CA ARG A 70 13.76 -10.20 -1.43
C ARG A 70 14.34 -9.75 -2.79
N ILE A 71 13.50 -9.63 -3.81
CA ILE A 71 13.88 -9.25 -5.18
C ILE A 71 14.06 -7.74 -5.28
N GLY A 72 13.12 -6.96 -4.75
CA GLY A 72 13.08 -5.51 -4.95
C GLY A 72 13.82 -4.68 -3.92
N GLY A 73 14.02 -5.18 -2.69
CA GLY A 73 14.83 -4.49 -1.66
C GLY A 73 14.23 -3.19 -1.09
N GLY A 74 13.01 -2.82 -1.47
CA GLY A 74 12.22 -1.68 -1.00
C GLY A 74 11.51 -0.94 -2.14
N SER A 75 10.30 -0.44 -1.89
CA SER A 75 9.60 0.49 -2.79
C SER A 75 10.36 1.81 -2.96
N TYR A 76 10.00 2.60 -3.97
CA TYR A 76 10.68 3.83 -4.34
C TYR A 76 10.84 4.78 -3.14
N GLY A 77 9.74 5.06 -2.43
CA GLY A 77 9.75 5.90 -1.24
C GLY A 77 10.50 5.27 -0.07
N LYS A 78 10.47 3.94 0.06
CA LYS A 78 11.26 3.23 1.10
C LYS A 78 12.76 3.30 0.82
N ARG A 79 13.19 3.27 -0.45
CA ARG A 79 14.59 3.47 -0.84
C ARG A 79 15.06 4.88 -0.50
N ILE A 80 14.27 5.90 -0.85
CA ILE A 80 14.57 7.31 -0.52
C ILE A 80 14.70 7.54 0.99
N THR A 81 13.84 6.91 1.78
CA THR A 81 13.85 7.06 3.25
C THR A 81 14.75 6.05 3.97
N SER A 82 15.44 5.18 3.23
CA SER A 82 16.32 4.13 3.76
C SER A 82 15.63 3.23 4.79
N ILE A 83 14.39 2.83 4.53
CA ILE A 83 13.66 1.84 5.35
C ILE A 83 13.38 0.58 4.52
N ARG A 84 13.20 -0.56 5.19
CA ARG A 84 12.90 -1.84 4.54
C ARG A 84 11.90 -2.65 5.33
N VAL A 85 11.13 -3.47 4.61
CA VAL A 85 10.25 -4.48 5.22
C VAL A 85 11.06 -5.75 5.46
N ARG A 86 10.96 -6.31 6.66
CA ARG A 86 11.57 -7.57 7.07
C ARG A 86 10.55 -8.43 7.81
N ASP A 87 10.78 -9.74 7.86
CA ASP A 87 10.07 -10.60 8.79
C ASP A 87 10.46 -10.29 10.25
N LEU A 88 9.85 -10.98 11.22
CA LEU A 88 10.17 -10.79 12.64
C LEU A 88 11.61 -11.20 13.01
N ASN A 89 12.26 -12.03 12.19
CA ASN A 89 13.64 -12.48 12.34
C ASN A 89 14.65 -11.58 11.62
N GLY A 90 14.20 -10.49 10.98
CA GLY A 90 15.04 -9.55 10.25
C GLY A 90 15.39 -9.97 8.82
N ARG A 91 14.82 -11.06 8.30
CA ARG A 91 15.09 -11.58 6.96
C ARG A 91 14.24 -10.86 5.90
N PRO A 92 14.72 -10.73 4.64
CA PRO A 92 13.88 -10.28 3.53
C PRO A 92 12.69 -11.22 3.30
N LEU A 93 11.55 -10.67 2.88
CA LEU A 93 10.33 -11.44 2.63
C LEU A 93 10.48 -12.26 1.34
N SER A 94 9.89 -13.46 1.31
CA SER A 94 9.65 -14.14 0.03
C SER A 94 8.61 -13.39 -0.80
N PHE A 95 8.50 -13.69 -2.09
CA PHE A 95 7.49 -13.07 -2.95
C PHE A 95 6.06 -13.33 -2.42
N LEU A 96 5.73 -14.59 -2.10
CA LEU A 96 4.40 -14.96 -1.58
C LEU A 96 4.09 -14.29 -0.24
N HIS A 97 5.08 -14.18 0.64
CA HIS A 97 4.91 -13.50 1.93
C HIS A 97 4.66 -12.00 1.74
N SER A 98 5.39 -11.36 0.82
CA SER A 98 5.18 -9.97 0.42
C SER A 98 3.80 -9.77 -0.23
N ALA A 99 3.34 -10.73 -1.04
CA ALA A 99 2.03 -10.71 -1.70
C ALA A 99 0.90 -10.77 -0.67
N ALA A 100 0.97 -11.71 0.28
CA ALA A 100 -0.02 -11.82 1.35
C ALA A 100 -0.09 -10.54 2.21
N ARG A 101 1.07 -9.99 2.58
CA ARG A 101 1.14 -8.70 3.28
C ARG A 101 0.50 -7.57 2.47
N THR A 102 0.77 -7.53 1.17
CA THR A 102 0.28 -6.48 0.27
C THR A 102 -1.23 -6.60 0.06
N ALA A 103 -1.77 -7.80 -0.11
CA ALA A 103 -3.21 -8.04 -0.18
C ALA A 103 -3.93 -7.54 1.09
N LEU A 104 -3.39 -7.85 2.27
CA LEU A 104 -3.91 -7.32 3.53
C LEU A 104 -3.82 -5.79 3.60
N LYS A 105 -2.69 -5.21 3.17
CA LYS A 105 -2.50 -3.75 3.14
C LYS A 105 -3.55 -3.04 2.27
N PHE A 106 -3.93 -3.61 1.12
CA PHE A 106 -4.92 -3.05 0.21
C PHE A 106 -6.37 -3.46 0.52
N MET A 107 -6.60 -4.25 1.56
CA MET A 107 -7.96 -4.68 1.93
C MET A 107 -8.93 -3.50 2.18
N PRO A 108 -8.57 -2.45 2.95
CA PRO A 108 -9.48 -1.32 3.14
C PRO A 108 -9.75 -0.56 1.83
N TRP A 109 -8.75 -0.46 0.97
CA TRP A 109 -8.87 0.17 -0.35
C TRP A 109 -9.89 -0.59 -1.22
N GLU A 110 -9.78 -1.92 -1.33
CA GLU A 110 -10.71 -2.72 -2.13
C GLU A 110 -12.14 -2.71 -1.58
N LEU A 111 -12.30 -2.80 -0.26
CA LEU A 111 -13.61 -2.70 0.38
C LEU A 111 -14.25 -1.32 0.16
N SER A 112 -13.44 -0.26 0.11
CA SER A 112 -13.93 1.09 -0.18
C SER A 112 -14.45 1.19 -1.61
N HIS A 113 -13.73 0.62 -2.60
CA HIS A 113 -14.19 0.58 -3.99
C HIS A 113 -15.47 -0.24 -4.15
N PHE A 114 -15.57 -1.37 -3.42
CA PHE A 114 -16.78 -2.19 -3.40
C PHE A 114 -18.01 -1.36 -3.00
N LEU A 115 -17.86 -0.50 -1.98
CA LEU A 115 -18.92 0.37 -1.51
C LEU A 115 -19.17 1.52 -2.49
N VAL A 116 -18.13 2.22 -2.95
CA VAL A 116 -18.24 3.37 -3.86
C VAL A 116 -18.95 3.01 -5.15
N TYR A 117 -18.60 1.90 -5.81
CA TYR A 117 -19.28 1.51 -7.06
C TYR A 117 -20.76 1.18 -6.86
N ARG A 118 -21.16 0.70 -5.67
CA ARG A 118 -22.57 0.47 -5.33
C ARG A 118 -23.33 1.76 -5.03
N LEU A 119 -22.67 2.70 -4.36
CA LEU A 119 -23.24 4.03 -4.10
C LEU A 119 -23.40 4.81 -5.41
N MET A 120 -22.43 4.74 -6.32
CA MET A 120 -22.53 5.35 -7.65
C MET A 120 -23.68 4.77 -8.47
N TRP A 121 -23.88 3.44 -8.39
CA TRP A 121 -24.97 2.77 -9.09
C TRP A 121 -26.35 3.07 -8.49
N LEU A 122 -26.41 3.30 -7.18
CA LEU A 122 -27.64 3.69 -6.49
C LEU A 122 -28.16 5.06 -6.97
N GLY A 123 -27.25 5.96 -7.39
CA GLY A 123 -27.63 7.29 -7.87
C GLY A 123 -28.30 8.11 -6.77
N ASP A 124 -29.51 8.58 -7.05
CA ASP A 124 -30.30 9.42 -6.14
C ASP A 124 -31.16 8.62 -5.14
N ASP A 125 -31.16 7.29 -5.22
CA ASP A 125 -31.94 6.46 -4.31
C ASP A 125 -31.40 6.56 -2.86
N PRO A 126 -32.27 6.42 -1.83
CA PRO A 126 -31.84 6.47 -0.44
C PRO A 126 -30.80 5.39 -0.12
N VAL A 127 -29.70 5.79 0.54
CA VAL A 127 -28.64 4.86 0.93
C VAL A 127 -29.17 3.82 1.92
N PRO A 128 -29.10 2.51 1.60
CA PRO A 128 -29.52 1.46 2.52
C PRO A 128 -28.68 1.46 3.80
N VAL A 129 -29.32 1.15 4.94
CA VAL A 129 -28.64 1.03 6.24
C VAL A 129 -27.48 0.03 6.17
N SER A 130 -27.61 -1.04 5.39
CA SER A 130 -26.53 -2.02 5.19
C SER A 130 -25.26 -1.39 4.61
N TYR A 131 -25.38 -0.45 3.67
CA TYR A 131 -24.24 0.27 3.10
C TYR A 131 -23.62 1.25 4.10
N MET A 132 -24.44 1.88 4.95
CA MET A 132 -23.93 2.72 6.05
C MET A 132 -23.13 1.89 7.06
N VAL A 133 -23.63 0.72 7.44
CA VAL A 133 -22.93 -0.21 8.34
C VAL A 133 -21.62 -0.69 7.71
N ILE A 134 -21.63 -1.10 6.44
CA ILE A 134 -20.42 -1.49 5.71
C ILE A 134 -19.41 -0.34 5.68
N GLY A 135 -19.85 0.88 5.37
CA GLY A 135 -19.00 2.07 5.41
C GLY A 135 -18.39 2.31 6.78
N GLY A 136 -19.18 2.22 7.84
CA GLY A 136 -18.71 2.33 9.23
C GLY A 136 -17.64 1.31 9.57
N LEU A 137 -17.81 0.05 9.16
CA LEU A 137 -16.81 -1.02 9.35
C LEU A 137 -15.52 -0.75 8.58
N ILE A 138 -15.61 -0.25 7.35
CA ILE A 138 -14.43 0.12 6.54
C ILE A 138 -13.66 1.26 7.21
N TYR A 139 -14.34 2.30 7.67
CA TYR A 139 -13.68 3.41 8.38
C TYR A 139 -13.08 2.96 9.72
N ALA A 140 -13.75 2.07 10.46
CA ALA A 140 -13.19 1.46 11.66
C ALA A 140 -11.92 0.66 11.36
N LEU A 141 -11.89 -0.09 10.25
CA LEU A 141 -10.72 -0.83 9.79
C LEU A 141 -9.56 0.12 9.43
N ILE A 142 -9.83 1.20 8.69
CA ILE A 142 -8.83 2.24 8.36
C ILE A 142 -8.29 2.87 9.65
N GLY A 143 -9.18 3.21 10.59
CA GLY A 143 -8.81 3.73 11.90
C GLY A 143 -7.88 2.78 12.65
N ALA A 144 -8.18 1.48 12.66
CA ALA A 144 -7.32 0.46 13.25
C ALA A 144 -5.93 0.39 12.57
N TYR A 145 -5.88 0.53 11.23
CA TYR A 145 -4.62 0.52 10.47
C TYR A 145 -3.72 1.71 10.85
N ILE A 146 -4.32 2.87 11.08
CA ILE A 146 -3.63 4.11 11.49
C ILE A 146 -3.24 4.07 12.96
N ALA A 147 -4.09 3.54 13.84
CA ALA A 147 -3.84 3.49 15.29
C ALA A 147 -2.79 2.43 15.68
N ALA A 148 -2.78 1.27 15.03
CA ALA A 148 -1.93 0.14 15.41
C ALA A 148 -0.41 0.46 15.53
N PRO A 149 0.21 1.25 14.63
CA PRO A 149 1.61 1.65 14.77
C PRO A 149 1.94 2.45 16.04
N PHE A 150 0.96 3.11 16.67
CA PHE A 150 1.13 3.84 17.92
C PHE A 150 0.97 2.94 19.16
N LEU A 151 0.22 1.85 19.02
CA LEU A 151 -0.11 0.93 20.11
C LEU A 151 0.85 -0.27 20.19
N THR A 152 1.54 -0.59 19.10
CA THR A 152 2.39 -1.79 19.00
C THR A 152 3.87 -1.49 19.28
N LYS A 153 4.55 -2.40 20.01
CA LYS A 153 5.98 -2.27 20.36
C LYS A 153 6.90 -2.10 19.12
N LYS A 154 6.57 -2.77 18.02
CA LYS A 154 7.34 -2.72 16.75
C LYS A 154 6.78 -1.70 15.74
N LYS A 155 5.83 -0.87 16.15
CA LYS A 155 5.14 0.12 15.29
C LYS A 155 4.52 -0.52 14.06
N GLN A 156 3.94 -1.70 14.20
CA GLN A 156 3.30 -2.46 13.12
C GLN A 156 1.88 -1.93 12.88
N SER A 157 1.47 -1.84 11.62
CA SER A 157 0.04 -1.72 11.30
C SER A 157 -0.64 -3.11 11.36
N VAL A 158 -1.95 -3.16 11.24
CA VAL A 158 -2.75 -4.41 11.33
C VAL A 158 -2.27 -5.45 10.31
N TYR A 159 -2.02 -5.05 9.06
CA TYR A 159 -1.49 -5.95 8.03
C TYR A 159 -0.06 -6.43 8.33
N ASP A 160 0.76 -5.62 9.01
CA ASP A 160 2.11 -6.02 9.42
C ASP A 160 2.06 -7.03 10.58
N LEU A 161 1.11 -6.88 11.50
CA LEU A 161 0.85 -7.86 12.58
C LEU A 161 0.40 -9.20 12.00
N ALA A 162 -0.63 -9.18 11.16
CA ALA A 162 -1.20 -10.38 10.53
C ALA A 162 -0.17 -11.11 9.65
N ALA A 163 0.62 -10.36 8.87
CA ALA A 163 1.67 -10.95 8.06
C ALA A 163 2.94 -11.28 8.86
N ARG A 164 3.04 -10.95 10.15
CA ARG A 164 4.28 -11.11 10.96
C ARG A 164 5.50 -10.42 10.31
N THR A 165 5.35 -9.15 9.98
CA THR A 165 6.40 -8.32 9.35
C THR A 165 6.62 -7.02 10.10
N GLN A 166 7.75 -6.38 9.87
CA GLN A 166 8.13 -5.12 10.51
C GLN A 166 8.89 -4.23 9.51
N VAL A 167 8.76 -2.91 9.68
CA VAL A 167 9.50 -1.94 8.87
C VAL A 167 10.66 -1.39 9.70
N ILE A 168 11.87 -1.67 9.26
CA ILE A 168 13.10 -1.31 9.95
C ILE A 168 13.86 -0.26 9.16
N ARG A 169 14.64 0.56 9.87
CA ARG A 169 15.76 1.28 9.29
C ARG A 169 16.98 0.36 9.40
N PRO A 170 17.57 -0.11 8.28
CA PRO A 170 18.85 -0.80 8.34
C PRO A 170 19.85 0.16 8.97
N GLU A 171 20.66 -0.33 9.91
CA GLU A 171 21.85 0.43 10.31
C GLU A 171 22.72 0.55 9.06
N THR A 172 23.01 1.80 8.65
CA THR A 172 24.11 2.06 7.74
C THR A 172 25.33 1.43 8.41
N ALA A 173 25.94 0.41 7.78
CA ALA A 173 27.23 -0.08 8.24
C ALA A 173 28.13 1.14 8.40
N ALA A 174 28.54 1.43 9.63
CA ALA A 174 29.53 2.44 9.93
C ALA A 174 30.86 1.95 9.32
N ILE A 175 31.02 2.21 8.02
CA ILE A 175 32.29 2.09 7.31
C ILE A 175 32.59 3.48 6.77
N LYS A 176 33.02 4.35 7.66
CA LYS A 176 34.19 5.18 7.36
C LYS A 176 35.26 4.76 8.35
N GLN A 177 36.20 3.99 7.80
CA GLN A 177 37.48 3.64 8.38
C GLN A 177 38.04 4.84 9.17
N LYS A 178 38.36 4.64 10.46
CA LYS A 178 39.40 5.45 11.10
C LYS A 178 40.67 5.20 10.28
N PRO A 179 41.31 6.21 9.67
CA PRO A 179 42.69 6.04 9.23
C PRO A 179 43.49 5.69 10.48
N GLY A 180 44.19 4.56 10.42
CA GLY A 180 45.09 4.14 11.48
C GLY A 180 46.07 5.25 11.81
N SER A 181 46.30 5.45 13.09
CA SER A 181 47.44 6.20 13.60
C SER A 181 48.72 5.53 13.07
N LEU A 182 49.32 6.10 12.04
CA LEU A 182 50.73 5.93 11.75
C LEU A 182 51.45 7.06 12.49
N THR A 183 51.89 6.74 13.71
CA THR A 183 53.03 7.41 14.35
C THR A 183 54.06 6.32 14.58
N ALA A 184 55.02 6.24 13.66
CA ALA A 184 56.35 5.72 13.88
C ALA A 184 57.32 6.90 13.72
#